data_AF-A0AAW2PBS5-F1
#
_entry.id   AF-A0AAW2PBS5-F1
#
_cell.length_a   1.000
_cell.length_b   1.000
_cell.length_c   1.000
_cell.angle_alpha   90.00
_cell.angle_beta   90.00
_cell.angle_gamma   90.00
#
_symmetry.space_group_name_H-M   'P 1'
#
loop_
_entity.id
_entity.type
_entity.pdbx_description
1 polymer ?
#
loop_
_entity_poly.entity_id
_entity_poly.type
_entity_poly.pdbx_seq_one_letter_code
_entity_poly.pdbx_strand_id
1 'polypeptide(L)'
;MLLEFLSMTPRNDSDQASGHLQILSASSAPAALVMLYMSSHRPNKEAADDAIRQVISSCKTILPKHTYHQCVPIVMEFCRLLNRAAGIDDKLYGLCRSSLGTMLEYIEIGEKNGVIGLRDIFPFVSELAAKLSHDLVVSMELTTAPGPSLDDVTDFSAYLAPARSEIKKDVGFSSPIGVPLSKECFNVSLCYADEIILLHGIFVDLLSKLEKCLVKIEELVDLVMQQDGEVVLVGCCQYLAILKELNKISLLYYGCEEMFWEVMKRRKGAICYLIVRYAKRSDDHKWILQYKEVTNFEARRHLAMMMLPEVKDEYDDLHEMLIDRSHLLAESFEYIARADAESLRAGLFMEFKNEEATGPGVLREWFFLVCQAIFNPENAPLCSLP
;
A
#
# COMPACT_ATOMS: atom_id res chain seq x y z
N MET A 1 -30.65 -3.18 23.24
CA MET A 1 -29.93 -4.11 24.15
C MET A 1 -28.45 -4.30 23.78
N LEU A 2 -28.03 -5.03 22.72
CA LEU A 2 -26.59 -5.16 22.38
C LEU A 2 -25.95 -3.82 21.96
N LEU A 3 -26.70 -3.03 21.18
CA LEU A 3 -26.36 -1.66 20.78
C LEU A 3 -26.17 -0.70 21.96
N GLU A 4 -27.11 -0.73 22.92
CA GLU A 4 -27.00 0.01 24.17
C GLU A 4 -25.80 -0.46 24.99
N PHE A 5 -25.55 -1.76 25.05
CA PHE A 5 -24.43 -2.32 25.78
C PHE A 5 -23.07 -1.84 25.24
N LEU A 6 -22.90 -1.82 23.92
CA LEU A 6 -21.68 -1.32 23.28
C LEU A 6 -21.56 0.21 23.39
N SER A 7 -22.67 0.96 23.31
CA SER A 7 -22.65 2.42 23.48
C SER A 7 -22.41 2.85 24.94
N MET A 8 -22.75 2.00 25.91
CA MET A 8 -22.48 2.16 27.34
C MET A 8 -21.07 1.74 27.75
N THR A 9 -20.27 1.18 26.83
CA THR A 9 -18.88 0.79 27.13
C THR A 9 -18.06 2.05 27.47
N PRO A 10 -17.49 2.15 28.68
CA PRO A 10 -16.82 3.37 29.14
C PRO A 10 -15.60 3.70 28.28
N ARG A 11 -15.57 4.91 27.72
CA ARG A 11 -14.56 5.30 26.71
C ARG A 11 -13.22 5.74 27.30
N ASN A 12 -13.23 6.19 28.55
CA ASN A 12 -12.08 6.75 29.26
C ASN A 12 -11.55 5.85 30.37
N ASP A 13 -12.21 4.70 30.60
CA ASP A 13 -11.87 3.73 31.65
C ASP A 13 -11.65 2.36 31.00
N SER A 14 -10.37 2.05 30.77
CA SER A 14 -9.93 0.81 30.13
C SER A 14 -10.35 -0.44 30.88
N ASP A 15 -10.51 -0.36 32.21
CA ASP A 15 -10.84 -1.51 33.04
C ASP A 15 -12.33 -1.82 32.98
N GLN A 16 -13.19 -0.79 32.96
CA GLN A 16 -14.62 -0.98 32.75
C GLN A 16 -14.95 -1.40 31.30
N ALA A 17 -14.26 -0.82 30.31
CA ALA A 17 -14.39 -1.27 28.92
C ALA A 17 -14.03 -2.76 28.75
N SER A 18 -12.98 -3.20 29.46
CA SER A 18 -12.56 -4.60 29.50
C SER A 18 -13.66 -5.52 30.03
N GLY A 19 -14.31 -5.14 31.13
CA GLY A 19 -15.40 -5.91 31.72
C GLY A 19 -16.57 -6.14 30.76
N HIS A 20 -16.96 -5.10 30.01
CA HIS A 20 -18.03 -5.21 29.01
C HIS A 20 -17.66 -6.13 27.84
N LEU A 21 -16.44 -6.01 27.30
CA LEU A 21 -15.96 -6.85 26.20
C LEU A 21 -15.76 -8.31 26.64
N GLN A 22 -15.32 -8.54 27.88
CA GLN A 22 -15.22 -9.88 28.46
C GLN A 22 -16.58 -10.57 28.59
N ILE A 23 -17.65 -9.84 28.92
CA ILE A 23 -19.01 -10.40 28.96
C ILE A 23 -19.44 -10.87 27.55
N LEU A 24 -19.12 -10.11 26.50
CA LEU A 24 -19.45 -10.51 25.13
C LEU A 24 -18.71 -11.80 24.73
N SER A 25 -17.44 -11.93 25.12
CA SER A 25 -16.65 -13.14 24.89
C SER A 25 -17.16 -14.34 25.71
N ALA A 26 -17.48 -14.13 27.00
CA ALA A 26 -17.92 -15.20 27.90
C ALA A 26 -19.37 -15.67 27.67
N SER A 27 -20.22 -14.86 27.06
CA SER A 27 -21.66 -15.14 26.88
C SER A 27 -22.01 -15.99 25.66
N SER A 28 -21.02 -16.53 24.93
CA SER A 28 -21.23 -17.23 23.65
C SER A 28 -21.98 -16.39 22.59
N ALA A 29 -22.01 -15.07 22.76
CA ALA A 29 -22.71 -14.16 21.85
C ALA A 29 -22.21 -14.25 20.40
N PRO A 30 -20.89 -14.36 20.11
CA PRO A 30 -20.42 -14.56 18.74
C PRO A 30 -21.03 -15.79 18.07
N ALA A 31 -21.07 -16.93 18.76
CA ALA A 31 -21.63 -18.17 18.24
C ALA A 31 -23.14 -18.07 17.97
N ALA A 32 -23.90 -17.46 18.89
CA ALA A 32 -25.34 -17.26 18.71
C ALA A 32 -25.65 -16.33 17.53
N LEU A 33 -24.89 -15.23 17.39
CA LEU A 33 -25.05 -14.30 16.28
C LEU A 33 -24.72 -14.94 14.93
N VAL A 34 -23.64 -15.72 14.83
CA VAL A 34 -23.32 -16.45 13.59
C VAL A 34 -24.39 -17.50 13.29
N MET A 35 -24.93 -18.19 14.30
CA MET A 35 -26.04 -19.13 14.09
C MET A 35 -27.29 -18.44 13.54
N LEU A 36 -27.63 -17.26 14.04
CA LEU A 36 -28.74 -16.44 13.52
C LEU A 36 -28.45 -15.93 12.11
N TYR A 37 -27.21 -15.54 11.82
CA TYR A 37 -26.76 -15.14 10.48
C TYR A 37 -26.93 -16.26 9.45
N MET A 38 -26.71 -17.51 9.87
CA MET A 38 -26.91 -18.70 9.03
C MET A 38 -28.37 -19.18 8.97
N SER A 39 -29.30 -18.50 9.64
CA SER A 39 -30.71 -18.89 9.64
C SER A 39 -31.34 -18.72 8.25
N SER A 40 -32.20 -19.67 7.86
CA SER A 40 -33.05 -19.55 6.67
C SER A 40 -34.14 -18.48 6.82
N HIS A 41 -34.43 -18.04 8.04
CA HIS A 41 -35.40 -16.98 8.32
C HIS A 41 -34.74 -15.61 8.10
N ARG A 42 -35.09 -14.95 7.00
CA ARG A 42 -34.48 -13.69 6.54
C ARG A 42 -34.37 -12.60 7.62
N PRO A 43 -35.42 -12.29 8.41
CA PRO A 43 -35.31 -11.31 9.50
C PRO A 43 -34.24 -11.64 10.56
N ASN A 44 -34.00 -12.92 10.84
CA ASN A 44 -32.96 -13.33 11.79
C ASN A 44 -31.56 -13.09 11.21
N LYS A 45 -31.39 -13.43 9.93
CA LYS A 45 -30.14 -13.21 9.21
C LYS A 45 -29.80 -11.73 9.10
N GLU A 46 -30.76 -10.89 8.72
CA GLU A 46 -30.56 -9.44 8.60
C GLU A 46 -30.23 -8.80 9.96
N ALA A 47 -30.98 -9.15 11.01
CA ALA A 47 -30.70 -8.65 12.36
C ALA A 47 -29.32 -9.08 12.88
N ALA A 48 -28.88 -10.30 12.56
CA ALA A 48 -27.56 -10.79 12.94
C ALA A 48 -26.43 -10.13 12.12
N ASP A 49 -26.61 -9.93 10.81
CA ASP A 49 -25.66 -9.21 9.96
C ASP A 49 -25.43 -7.79 10.51
N ASP A 50 -26.51 -7.05 10.78
CA ASP A 50 -26.45 -5.70 11.35
C ASP A 50 -25.75 -5.69 12.72
N ALA A 51 -26.11 -6.62 13.61
CA ALA A 51 -25.52 -6.72 14.94
C ALA A 51 -24.02 -7.01 14.89
N ILE A 52 -23.58 -7.95 14.03
CA ILE A 52 -22.16 -8.27 13.88
C ILE A 52 -21.42 -7.08 13.29
N ARG A 53 -21.93 -6.45 12.21
CA ARG A 53 -21.32 -5.23 11.63
C ARG A 53 -21.13 -4.13 12.66
N GLN A 54 -22.11 -3.94 13.55
CA GLN A 54 -22.04 -2.94 14.60
C GLN A 54 -21.01 -3.29 15.68
N VAL A 55 -20.92 -4.56 16.10
CA VAL A 55 -19.87 -5.03 17.01
C VAL A 55 -18.49 -4.75 16.41
N ILE A 56 -18.26 -5.16 15.16
CA ILE A 56 -16.98 -4.98 14.48
C ILE A 56 -16.64 -3.49 14.30
N SER A 57 -17.62 -2.69 13.86
CA SER A 57 -17.45 -1.24 13.72
C SER A 57 -17.13 -0.57 15.07
N SER A 58 -17.78 -1.01 16.15
CA SER A 58 -17.52 -0.48 17.50
C SER A 58 -16.11 -0.79 17.96
N CYS A 59 -15.65 -2.03 17.75
CA CYS A 59 -14.28 -2.43 18.04
C CYS A 59 -13.24 -1.64 17.23
N LYS A 60 -13.54 -1.32 15.96
CA LYS A 60 -12.60 -0.62 15.07
C LYS A 60 -12.57 0.90 15.26
N THR A 61 -13.74 1.54 15.35
CA THR A 61 -13.90 3.00 15.20
C THR A 61 -14.25 3.73 16.48
N ILE A 62 -14.98 3.08 17.39
CA ILE A 62 -15.51 3.73 18.59
C ILE A 62 -14.52 3.58 19.76
N LEU A 63 -13.85 2.44 19.85
CA LEU A 63 -12.93 2.15 20.94
C LEU A 63 -11.51 2.68 20.66
N PRO A 64 -10.81 3.24 21.67
CA PRO A 64 -9.45 3.71 21.52
C PRO A 64 -8.48 2.58 21.12
N LYS A 65 -7.43 2.90 20.34
CA LYS A 65 -6.43 1.92 19.87
C LYS A 65 -5.81 1.07 20.97
N HIS A 66 -5.64 1.62 22.17
CA HIS A 66 -5.07 0.89 23.31
C HIS A 66 -5.97 -0.25 23.81
N THR A 67 -7.27 -0.29 23.48
CA THR A 67 -8.19 -1.37 23.85
C THR A 67 -8.27 -2.48 22.79
N TYR A 68 -7.56 -2.35 21.66
CA TYR A 68 -7.62 -3.36 20.60
C TYR A 68 -7.20 -4.75 21.09
N HIS A 69 -6.29 -4.85 22.07
CA HIS A 69 -5.91 -6.12 22.69
C HIS A 69 -7.11 -6.91 23.27
N GLN A 70 -8.18 -6.22 23.68
CA GLN A 70 -9.40 -6.82 24.22
C GLN A 70 -10.41 -7.17 23.12
N CYS A 71 -10.40 -6.41 22.03
CA CYS A 71 -11.30 -6.63 20.89
C CYS A 71 -10.84 -7.79 20.01
N VAL A 72 -9.53 -7.98 19.89
CA VAL A 72 -8.92 -8.93 18.98
C VAL A 72 -9.41 -10.38 19.17
N PRO A 73 -9.51 -10.94 20.40
CA PRO A 73 -10.09 -12.27 20.60
C PRO A 73 -11.54 -12.40 20.12
N ILE A 74 -12.33 -11.34 20.26
CA ILE A 74 -13.73 -11.31 19.85
C ILE A 74 -13.82 -11.33 18.32
N VAL A 75 -13.05 -10.48 17.64
CA VAL A 75 -13.03 -10.42 16.17
C VAL A 75 -12.48 -11.72 15.58
N MET A 76 -11.43 -12.29 16.18
CA MET A 76 -10.91 -13.61 15.81
C MET A 76 -11.96 -14.71 15.89
N GLU A 77 -12.76 -14.71 16.95
CA GLU A 77 -13.82 -15.70 17.13
C GLU A 77 -14.89 -15.56 16.03
N PHE A 78 -15.26 -14.32 15.65
CA PHE A 78 -16.11 -14.10 14.49
C PHE A 78 -15.48 -14.61 13.18
N CYS A 79 -14.21 -14.30 12.92
CA CYS A 79 -13.50 -14.81 11.75
C CYS A 79 -13.55 -16.35 11.70
N ARG A 80 -13.25 -17.02 12.81
CA ARG A 80 -13.26 -18.49 12.93
C ARG A 80 -14.63 -19.09 12.66
N LEU A 81 -15.67 -18.53 13.30
CA LEU A 81 -17.04 -19.02 13.18
C LEU A 81 -17.63 -18.76 11.79
N LEU A 82 -17.43 -17.57 11.25
CA LEU A 82 -17.94 -17.19 9.92
C LEU A 82 -17.22 -17.95 8.81
N ASN A 83 -15.89 -18.12 8.87
CA ASN A 83 -15.18 -18.94 7.89
C ASN A 83 -15.74 -20.37 7.86
N ARG A 84 -15.92 -20.98 9.03
CA ARG A 84 -16.48 -22.34 9.14
C ARG A 84 -17.91 -22.45 8.61
N ALA A 85 -18.72 -21.42 8.79
CA ALA A 85 -20.14 -21.46 8.49
C ALA A 85 -20.49 -20.98 7.06
N ALA A 86 -19.88 -19.89 6.61
CA ALA A 86 -20.19 -19.19 5.37
C ALA A 86 -19.04 -19.19 4.35
N GLY A 87 -17.80 -19.48 4.78
CA GLY A 87 -16.61 -19.52 3.93
C GLY A 87 -15.90 -18.17 3.79
N ILE A 88 -14.75 -18.20 3.11
CA ILE A 88 -13.82 -17.07 3.00
C ILE A 88 -14.29 -15.94 2.09
N ASP A 89 -15.25 -16.23 1.20
CA ASP A 89 -15.83 -15.26 0.26
C ASP A 89 -17.05 -14.54 0.86
N ASP A 90 -17.44 -14.88 2.09
CA ASP A 90 -18.54 -14.21 2.77
C ASP A 90 -18.17 -12.75 3.10
N LYS A 91 -19.09 -11.82 2.81
CA LYS A 91 -18.86 -10.38 2.99
C LYS A 91 -18.68 -10.00 4.46
N LEU A 92 -19.35 -10.69 5.38
CA LEU A 92 -19.25 -10.42 6.80
C LEU A 92 -17.96 -11.00 7.38
N TYR A 93 -17.55 -12.18 6.90
CA TYR A 93 -16.21 -12.71 7.16
C TYR A 93 -15.12 -11.73 6.69
N GLY A 94 -15.20 -11.25 5.45
CA GLY A 94 -14.29 -10.25 4.90
C GLY A 94 -14.19 -9.00 5.78
N LEU A 95 -15.33 -8.45 6.22
CA LEU A 95 -15.35 -7.30 7.14
C LEU A 95 -14.62 -7.60 8.47
N CYS A 96 -14.84 -8.78 9.06
CA CYS A 96 -14.17 -9.19 10.30
C CYS A 96 -12.66 -9.32 10.08
N ARG A 97 -12.26 -10.00 8.99
CA ARG A 97 -10.86 -10.21 8.61
C ARG A 97 -10.13 -8.88 8.37
N SER A 98 -10.71 -7.93 7.65
CA SER A 98 -10.08 -6.62 7.42
C SER A 98 -10.00 -5.78 8.69
N SER A 99 -11.02 -5.87 9.54
CA SER A 99 -11.03 -5.15 10.82
C SER A 99 -9.99 -5.68 11.79
N LEU A 100 -9.81 -7.00 11.85
CA LEU A 100 -8.73 -7.63 12.61
C LEU A 100 -7.36 -7.21 12.08
N GLY A 101 -7.15 -7.24 10.74
CA GLY A 101 -5.89 -6.79 10.14
C GLY A 101 -5.52 -5.36 10.54
N THR A 102 -6.50 -4.44 10.54
CA THR A 102 -6.31 -3.06 11.02
C THR A 102 -5.89 -3.01 12.50
N MET A 103 -6.45 -3.87 13.36
CA MET A 103 -6.11 -3.89 14.79
C MET A 103 -4.69 -4.40 15.04
N LEU A 104 -4.22 -5.35 14.24
CA LEU A 104 -2.87 -5.93 14.36
C LEU A 104 -1.76 -4.92 14.08
N GLU A 105 -2.03 -3.82 13.37
CA GLU A 105 -1.07 -2.72 13.19
C GLU A 105 -0.68 -2.04 14.52
N TYR A 106 -1.48 -2.18 15.57
CA TYR A 106 -1.33 -1.47 16.84
C TYR A 106 -1.07 -2.39 18.05
N ILE A 107 -0.97 -3.71 17.84
CA ILE A 107 -0.77 -4.69 18.90
C ILE A 107 0.53 -5.45 18.67
N GLU A 108 1.25 -5.73 19.76
CA GLU A 108 2.39 -6.64 19.73
C GLU A 108 1.91 -8.11 19.66
N ILE A 109 2.40 -8.83 18.64
CA ILE A 109 2.20 -10.28 18.49
C ILE A 109 3.38 -11.00 19.16
N GLY A 110 3.11 -12.18 19.74
CA GLY A 110 4.16 -13.08 20.23
C GLY A 110 3.70 -13.99 21.36
N GLU A 111 4.11 -15.26 21.37
CA GLU A 111 3.62 -16.28 22.32
C GLU A 111 3.89 -15.97 23.81
N LYS A 112 4.89 -15.14 24.11
CA LYS A 112 5.30 -14.85 25.50
C LYS A 112 4.58 -13.63 26.11
N ASN A 113 4.13 -12.69 25.28
CA ASN A 113 3.65 -11.37 25.73
C ASN A 113 2.35 -10.90 25.01
N GLY A 114 1.91 -11.57 23.95
CA GLY A 114 0.80 -11.15 23.09
C GLY A 114 -0.49 -11.93 23.35
N VAL A 115 -1.62 -11.26 23.10
CA VAL A 115 -2.97 -11.89 23.13
C VAL A 115 -3.14 -12.90 21.98
N ILE A 116 -2.30 -12.79 20.94
CA ILE A 116 -2.29 -13.61 19.73
C ILE A 116 -0.84 -13.93 19.35
N GLY A 117 -0.60 -15.15 18.86
CA GLY A 117 0.69 -15.61 18.34
C GLY A 117 0.76 -15.66 16.81
N LEU A 118 1.95 -15.97 16.27
CA LEU A 118 2.14 -16.12 14.83
C LEU A 118 1.23 -17.20 14.23
N ARG A 119 1.07 -18.32 14.92
CA ARG A 119 0.25 -19.47 14.49
C ARG A 119 -1.23 -19.14 14.32
N ASP A 120 -1.71 -18.16 15.06
CA ASP A 120 -3.10 -17.70 14.98
C ASP A 120 -3.32 -16.79 13.76
N ILE A 121 -2.30 -16.01 13.36
CA ILE A 121 -2.39 -15.07 12.25
C ILE A 121 -1.98 -15.66 10.90
N PHE A 122 -1.07 -16.64 10.90
CA PHE A 122 -0.51 -17.20 9.68
C PHE A 122 -1.54 -17.87 8.75
N PRO A 123 -2.62 -18.49 9.25
CA PRO A 123 -3.71 -18.97 8.41
C PRO A 123 -4.32 -17.88 7.52
N PHE A 124 -4.44 -16.64 8.01
CA PHE A 124 -4.93 -15.50 7.21
C PHE A 124 -3.95 -15.11 6.12
N VAL A 125 -2.63 -15.15 6.40
CA VAL A 125 -1.59 -14.92 5.38
C VAL A 125 -1.69 -15.96 4.27
N SER A 126 -1.84 -17.23 4.63
CA SER A 126 -1.93 -18.34 3.68
C SER A 126 -3.21 -18.29 2.84
N GLU A 127 -4.35 -18.00 3.48
CA GLU A 127 -5.65 -17.81 2.82
C GLU A 127 -5.59 -16.67 1.81
N LEU A 128 -5.09 -15.51 2.21
CA LEU A 128 -4.99 -14.34 1.35
C LEU A 128 -3.99 -14.57 0.21
N ALA A 129 -2.85 -15.18 0.49
CA ALA A 129 -1.90 -15.57 -0.55
C ALA A 129 -2.54 -16.49 -1.59
N ALA A 130 -3.28 -17.52 -1.17
CA ALA A 130 -3.96 -18.44 -2.07
C ALA A 130 -4.98 -17.70 -2.96
N LYS A 131 -5.77 -16.80 -2.36
CA LYS A 131 -6.76 -15.97 -3.08
C LYS A 131 -6.09 -15.04 -4.09
N LEU A 132 -5.06 -14.29 -3.68
CA LEU A 132 -4.26 -13.45 -4.58
C LEU A 132 -3.67 -14.26 -5.72
N SER A 133 -3.18 -15.47 -5.43
CA SER A 133 -2.63 -16.34 -6.46
C SER A 133 -3.68 -16.78 -7.49
N HIS A 134 -4.90 -17.07 -7.04
CA HIS A 134 -6.02 -17.41 -7.92
C HIS A 134 -6.43 -16.21 -8.77
N ASP A 135 -6.58 -15.03 -8.16
CA ASP A 135 -6.99 -13.80 -8.86
C ASP A 135 -5.95 -13.35 -9.90
N LEU A 136 -4.66 -13.56 -9.63
CA LEU A 136 -3.58 -13.38 -10.61
C LEU A 136 -3.69 -14.34 -11.79
N VAL A 137 -4.18 -15.57 -11.58
CA VAL A 137 -4.43 -16.51 -12.68
C VAL A 137 -5.63 -16.09 -13.50
N VAL A 138 -6.74 -15.72 -12.84
CA VAL A 138 -7.97 -15.30 -13.52
C VAL A 138 -7.75 -14.01 -14.33
N SER A 139 -6.96 -13.05 -13.83
CA SER A 139 -6.63 -11.83 -14.58
C SER A 139 -5.83 -12.11 -15.86
N MET A 140 -5.11 -13.25 -15.91
CA MET A 140 -4.43 -13.72 -17.12
C MET A 140 -5.37 -14.35 -18.14
N GLU A 141 -6.60 -14.72 -17.80
CA GLU A 141 -7.52 -15.37 -18.74
C GLU A 141 -8.47 -14.36 -19.40
N LEU A 142 -8.88 -13.32 -18.67
CA LEU A 142 -9.89 -12.36 -19.11
C LEU A 142 -9.33 -10.94 -19.03
N THR A 143 -9.27 -10.23 -20.15
CA THR A 143 -8.82 -8.82 -20.19
C THR A 143 -9.72 -7.88 -19.39
N THR A 144 -10.94 -8.30 -19.10
CA THR A 144 -11.95 -7.58 -18.30
C THR A 144 -12.15 -8.15 -16.90
N ALA A 145 -11.45 -9.22 -16.51
CA ALA A 145 -11.62 -9.76 -15.17
C ALA A 145 -11.15 -8.76 -14.10
N PRO A 146 -11.88 -8.65 -12.99
CA PRO A 146 -11.34 -8.01 -11.81
C PRO A 146 -10.12 -8.83 -11.38
N GLY A 147 -8.94 -8.22 -11.38
CA GLY A 147 -7.75 -8.82 -10.79
C GLY A 147 -7.83 -8.79 -9.27
N PRO A 148 -6.70 -8.96 -8.57
CA PRO A 148 -6.65 -8.91 -7.12
C PRO A 148 -7.33 -7.65 -6.56
N SER A 149 -8.18 -7.82 -5.54
CA SER A 149 -8.91 -6.70 -4.95
C SER A 149 -8.01 -5.85 -4.04
N LEU A 150 -8.33 -4.55 -3.90
CA LEU A 150 -7.60 -3.67 -2.98
C LEU A 150 -7.71 -4.15 -1.53
N ASP A 151 -8.89 -4.63 -1.12
CA ASP A 151 -9.15 -5.10 0.25
C ASP A 151 -8.30 -6.32 0.57
N ASP A 152 -8.22 -7.31 -0.35
CA ASP A 152 -7.43 -8.52 -0.14
C ASP A 152 -5.92 -8.23 -0.09
N VAL A 153 -5.42 -7.30 -0.91
CA VAL A 153 -4.00 -6.90 -0.91
C VAL A 153 -3.65 -6.08 0.33
N THR A 154 -4.56 -5.22 0.77
CA THR A 154 -4.41 -4.44 2.02
C THR A 154 -4.37 -5.38 3.22
N ASP A 155 -5.30 -6.32 3.29
CA ASP A 155 -5.34 -7.30 4.36
C ASP A 155 -4.10 -8.21 4.32
N PHE A 156 -3.69 -8.67 3.13
CA PHE A 156 -2.47 -9.48 3.00
C PHE A 156 -1.26 -8.75 3.59
N SER A 157 -1.11 -7.47 3.26
CA SER A 157 -0.06 -6.61 3.81
C SER A 157 -0.16 -6.47 5.34
N ALA A 158 -1.38 -6.29 5.87
CA ALA A 158 -1.64 -6.11 7.30
C ALA A 158 -1.30 -7.35 8.13
N TYR A 159 -1.60 -8.57 7.65
CA TYR A 159 -1.23 -9.82 8.32
C TYR A 159 0.24 -10.20 8.10
N LEU A 160 0.79 -9.90 6.93
CA LEU A 160 2.17 -10.23 6.58
C LEU A 160 3.19 -9.41 7.37
N ALA A 161 2.91 -8.14 7.65
CA ALA A 161 3.81 -7.26 8.39
C ALA A 161 4.20 -7.82 9.77
N PRO A 162 3.26 -8.16 10.68
CA PRO A 162 3.62 -8.76 11.95
C PRO A 162 4.14 -10.20 11.79
N ALA A 163 3.66 -10.98 10.82
CA ALA A 163 4.19 -12.32 10.56
C ALA A 163 5.69 -12.30 10.24
N ARG A 164 6.13 -11.39 9.37
CA ARG A 164 7.54 -11.17 9.07
C ARG A 164 8.33 -10.69 10.28
N SER A 165 7.74 -9.85 11.12
CA SER A 165 8.39 -9.36 12.35
C SER A 165 8.69 -10.51 13.30
N GLU A 166 7.71 -11.38 13.56
CA GLU A 166 7.90 -12.54 14.45
C GLU A 166 8.89 -13.56 13.88
N ILE A 167 8.83 -13.84 12.57
CA ILE A 167 9.82 -14.71 11.92
C ILE A 167 11.24 -14.14 12.06
N LYS A 168 11.41 -12.82 11.86
CA LYS A 168 12.71 -12.16 12.06
C LYS A 168 13.20 -12.27 13.51
N LYS A 169 12.31 -12.16 14.48
CA LYS A 169 12.65 -12.31 15.90
C LYS A 169 13.08 -13.74 16.23
N ASP A 170 12.39 -14.76 15.70
CA ASP A 170 12.71 -16.19 15.92
C ASP A 170 14.06 -16.57 15.30
N VAL A 171 14.34 -16.07 14.09
CA VAL A 171 15.58 -16.33 13.35
C VAL A 171 16.77 -15.52 13.89
N GLY A 172 16.49 -14.37 14.50
CA GLY A 172 17.49 -13.46 15.07
C GLY A 172 18.50 -12.98 14.03
N PHE A 173 19.79 -13.18 14.31
CA PHE A 173 20.89 -12.78 13.41
C PHE A 173 21.11 -13.74 12.23
N SER A 174 20.35 -14.82 12.11
CA SER A 174 20.54 -15.86 11.09
C SER A 174 19.84 -15.52 9.75
N SER A 175 19.62 -14.24 9.47
CA SER A 175 19.04 -13.73 8.23
C SER A 175 20.16 -13.36 7.24
N PRO A 176 20.06 -13.70 5.93
CA PRO A 176 18.92 -14.34 5.26
C PRO A 176 18.79 -15.85 5.54
N ILE A 177 17.54 -16.33 5.58
CA ILE A 177 17.16 -17.73 5.86
C ILE A 177 17.43 -18.59 4.63
N GLY A 178 18.22 -19.65 4.77
CA GLY A 178 18.36 -20.69 3.74
C GLY A 178 17.20 -21.69 3.79
N VAL A 179 16.61 -22.00 2.64
CA VAL A 179 15.57 -23.04 2.47
C VAL A 179 16.07 -24.09 1.46
N PRO A 180 15.99 -25.40 1.74
CA PRO A 180 15.37 -26.05 2.91
C PRO A 180 16.12 -25.75 4.21
N LEU A 181 15.38 -25.71 5.32
CA LEU A 181 15.96 -25.44 6.65
C LEU A 181 16.93 -26.57 7.01
N SER A 182 18.23 -26.29 7.04
CA SER A 182 19.23 -27.24 7.51
C SER A 182 19.40 -27.09 9.03
N LYS A 183 19.52 -28.21 9.74
CA LYS A 183 19.80 -28.23 11.18
C LYS A 183 21.15 -27.58 11.54
N GLU A 184 22.05 -27.46 10.55
CA GLU A 184 23.39 -26.92 10.71
C GLU A 184 23.41 -25.38 10.63
N CYS A 185 22.46 -24.75 9.93
CA CYS A 185 22.38 -23.29 9.80
C CYS A 185 21.76 -22.60 11.02
N PHE A 186 20.97 -23.32 11.83
CA PHE A 186 20.28 -22.75 12.99
C PHE A 186 20.78 -23.43 14.28
N ASN A 187 21.55 -22.70 15.08
CA ASN A 187 22.02 -23.15 16.40
C ASN A 187 20.87 -23.33 17.43
N VAL A 188 19.63 -22.93 17.07
CA VAL A 188 18.44 -22.96 17.91
C VAL A 188 17.29 -23.59 17.12
N SER A 189 16.46 -24.40 17.78
CA SER A 189 15.22 -24.91 17.20
C SER A 189 14.28 -23.74 16.89
N LEU A 190 13.99 -23.51 15.61
CA LEU A 190 13.03 -22.49 15.17
C LEU A 190 11.63 -22.82 15.68
N CYS A 191 10.95 -21.85 16.31
CA CYS A 191 9.60 -22.03 16.82
C CYS A 191 8.56 -22.08 15.69
N TYR A 192 8.91 -21.47 14.55
CA TYR A 192 8.02 -21.22 13.41
C TYR A 192 8.50 -21.84 12.09
N ALA A 193 9.13 -23.02 12.17
CA ALA A 193 9.73 -23.68 11.00
C ALA A 193 8.72 -23.89 9.85
N ASP A 194 7.49 -24.29 10.17
CA ASP A 194 6.44 -24.54 9.18
C ASP A 194 6.00 -23.23 8.51
N GLU A 195 5.76 -22.18 9.28
CA GLU A 195 5.38 -20.86 8.79
C GLU A 195 6.47 -20.23 7.92
N ILE A 196 7.74 -20.43 8.28
CA ILE A 196 8.89 -19.99 7.49
C ILE A 196 8.90 -20.71 6.13
N ILE A 197 8.74 -22.04 6.11
CA ILE A 197 8.70 -22.80 4.85
C ILE A 197 7.50 -22.38 3.99
N LEU A 198 6.33 -22.22 4.60
CA LEU A 198 5.12 -21.81 3.90
C LEU A 198 5.25 -20.39 3.32
N LEU A 199 5.83 -19.44 4.06
CA LEU A 199 6.01 -18.08 3.58
C LEU A 199 6.99 -18.01 2.40
N HIS A 200 8.06 -18.81 2.43
CA HIS A 200 8.94 -18.98 1.27
C HIS A 200 8.17 -19.54 0.06
N GLY A 201 7.34 -20.56 0.27
CA GLY A 201 6.47 -21.11 -0.77
C GLY A 201 5.50 -20.08 -1.37
N ILE A 202 4.87 -19.27 -0.52
CA ILE A 202 4.00 -18.15 -0.92
C ILE A 202 4.76 -17.15 -1.80
N PHE A 203 5.98 -16.78 -1.42
CA PHE A 203 6.81 -15.87 -2.21
C PHE A 203 7.07 -16.41 -3.61
N VAL A 204 7.52 -17.67 -3.72
CA VAL A 204 7.84 -18.30 -5.01
C VAL A 204 6.60 -18.39 -5.91
N ASP A 205 5.46 -18.82 -5.34
CA ASP A 205 4.22 -18.98 -6.09
C ASP A 205 3.68 -17.64 -6.61
N LEU A 206 3.56 -16.63 -5.73
CA LEU A 206 3.05 -15.32 -6.10
C LEU A 206 3.98 -14.60 -7.08
N LEU A 207 5.31 -14.66 -6.89
CA LEU A 207 6.27 -14.05 -7.81
C LEU A 207 6.18 -14.69 -9.20
N SER A 208 6.08 -16.03 -9.27
CA SER A 208 5.95 -16.75 -10.54
C SER A 208 4.66 -16.37 -11.29
N LYS A 209 3.54 -16.26 -10.57
CA LYS A 209 2.25 -15.85 -11.15
C LYS A 209 2.27 -14.41 -11.61
N LEU A 210 2.79 -13.50 -10.78
CA LEU A 210 2.96 -12.09 -11.16
C LEU A 210 3.86 -11.94 -12.38
N GLU A 211 4.95 -12.69 -12.48
CA GLU A 211 5.79 -12.64 -13.67
C GLU A 211 4.97 -12.94 -14.94
N LYS A 212 4.15 -13.99 -14.92
CA LYS A 212 3.29 -14.33 -16.07
C LYS A 212 2.28 -13.22 -16.37
N CYS A 213 1.72 -12.59 -15.33
CA CYS A 213 0.86 -11.42 -15.51
C CYS A 213 1.63 -10.25 -16.16
N LEU A 214 2.89 -10.02 -15.79
CA LEU A 214 3.74 -8.98 -16.37
C LEU A 214 4.08 -9.27 -17.84
N VAL A 215 4.35 -10.52 -18.19
CA VAL A 215 4.51 -10.94 -19.61
C VAL A 215 3.28 -10.56 -20.42
N LYS A 216 2.09 -10.88 -19.91
CA LYS A 216 0.84 -10.57 -20.60
C LYS A 216 0.62 -9.07 -20.75
N ILE A 217 1.03 -8.25 -19.78
CA ILE A 217 0.99 -6.79 -19.90
C ILE A 217 1.88 -6.34 -21.06
N GLU A 218 3.12 -6.85 -21.16
CA GLU A 218 4.03 -6.51 -22.27
C GLU A 218 3.40 -6.86 -23.63
N GLU A 219 2.85 -8.07 -23.78
CA GLU A 219 2.16 -8.51 -25.00
C GLU A 219 0.98 -7.60 -25.38
N LEU A 220 0.18 -7.16 -24.40
CA LEU A 220 -0.97 -6.29 -24.63
C LEU A 220 -0.55 -4.85 -24.96
N VAL A 221 0.47 -4.32 -24.29
CA VAL A 221 1.00 -2.98 -24.59
C VAL A 221 1.57 -2.92 -26.01
N ASP A 222 2.29 -3.97 -26.43
CA ASP A 222 2.84 -4.07 -27.78
C ASP A 222 1.73 -4.12 -28.86
N LEU A 223 0.63 -4.82 -28.58
CA LEU A 223 -0.53 -4.87 -29.48
C LEU A 223 -1.25 -3.52 -29.61
N VAL A 224 -1.37 -2.80 -28.50
CA VAL A 224 -2.06 -1.50 -28.44
C VAL A 224 -1.28 -0.42 -29.18
N MET A 225 0.05 -0.41 -29.05
CA MET A 225 0.93 0.48 -29.82
C MET A 225 0.77 0.29 -31.34
N GLN A 226 0.31 -0.88 -31.81
CA GLN A 226 0.06 -1.16 -33.22
C GLN A 226 -1.34 -0.75 -33.69
N GLN A 227 -2.30 -0.55 -32.77
CA GLN A 227 -3.72 -0.34 -33.09
C GLN A 227 -4.26 1.06 -32.71
N ASP A 228 -3.40 1.96 -32.23
CA ASP A 228 -3.73 3.36 -31.88
C ASP A 228 -4.93 3.50 -30.91
N GLY A 229 -5.09 2.52 -30.01
CA GLY A 229 -6.15 2.49 -28.99
C GLY A 229 -5.63 2.77 -27.58
N GLU A 230 -6.52 3.06 -26.63
CA GLU A 230 -6.20 3.07 -25.19
C GLU A 230 -6.86 1.86 -24.53
N VAL A 231 -6.06 0.90 -24.03
CA VAL A 231 -6.58 -0.23 -23.23
C VAL A 231 -6.30 0.03 -21.76
N VAL A 232 -7.36 0.13 -20.98
CA VAL A 232 -7.28 0.23 -19.51
C VAL A 232 -7.29 -1.18 -18.92
N LEU A 233 -6.14 -1.63 -18.43
CA LEU A 233 -5.98 -2.94 -17.80
C LEU A 233 -6.38 -2.90 -16.32
N VAL A 234 -7.68 -2.74 -16.04
CA VAL A 234 -8.24 -2.54 -14.68
C VAL A 234 -7.75 -3.60 -13.68
N GLY A 235 -7.59 -4.86 -14.10
CA GLY A 235 -7.12 -5.96 -13.26
C GLY A 235 -5.68 -5.87 -12.76
N CYS A 236 -4.87 -4.94 -13.28
CA CYS A 236 -3.45 -4.83 -12.94
C CYS A 236 -3.14 -3.79 -11.84
N CYS A 237 -4.15 -3.04 -11.38
CA CYS A 237 -3.95 -1.90 -10.48
C CYS A 237 -3.30 -2.24 -9.13
N GLN A 238 -3.41 -3.48 -8.67
CA GLN A 238 -2.82 -3.92 -7.40
C GLN A 238 -1.44 -4.57 -7.53
N TYR A 239 -0.90 -4.77 -8.73
CA TYR A 239 0.33 -5.54 -8.92
C TYR A 239 1.54 -4.88 -8.24
N LEU A 240 1.64 -3.54 -8.27
CA LEU A 240 2.71 -2.82 -7.58
C LEU A 240 2.68 -3.03 -6.06
N ALA A 241 1.48 -3.07 -5.46
CA ALA A 241 1.32 -3.31 -4.04
C ALA A 241 1.73 -4.74 -3.66
N ILE A 242 1.33 -5.74 -4.45
CA ILE A 242 1.76 -7.13 -4.23
C ILE A 242 3.27 -7.27 -4.41
N LEU A 243 3.86 -6.68 -5.45
CA LEU A 243 5.32 -6.69 -5.69
C LEU A 243 6.08 -6.03 -4.54
N LYS A 244 5.54 -4.98 -3.93
CA LYS A 244 6.13 -4.34 -2.75
C LYS A 244 6.18 -5.30 -1.55
N GLU A 245 5.12 -6.07 -1.32
CA GLU A 245 5.11 -7.09 -0.27
C GLU A 245 6.04 -8.27 -0.59
N LEU A 246 6.13 -8.69 -1.85
CA LEU A 246 7.10 -9.72 -2.26
C LEU A 246 8.55 -9.27 -2.10
N ASN A 247 8.88 -8.02 -2.42
CA ASN A 247 10.20 -7.43 -2.14
C ASN A 247 10.51 -7.44 -0.63
N LYS A 248 9.51 -7.18 0.20
CA LYS A 248 9.65 -7.23 1.66
C LYS A 248 9.89 -8.66 2.18
N ILE A 249 9.31 -9.68 1.54
CA ILE A 249 9.55 -11.10 1.86
C ILE A 249 10.91 -11.55 1.32
N SER A 250 11.32 -11.10 0.13
CA SER A 250 12.56 -11.54 -0.51
C SER A 250 13.80 -11.27 0.36
N LEU A 251 13.78 -10.17 1.12
CA LEU A 251 14.81 -9.80 2.11
C LEU A 251 14.94 -10.78 3.29
N LEU A 252 14.01 -11.72 3.47
CA LEU A 252 14.07 -12.74 4.53
C LEU A 252 14.87 -13.97 4.13
N TYR A 253 14.96 -14.28 2.85
CA TYR A 253 15.42 -15.57 2.36
C TYR A 253 16.64 -15.43 1.45
N TYR A 254 17.58 -16.35 1.61
CA TYR A 254 18.79 -16.37 0.79
C TYR A 254 18.43 -16.60 -0.69
N GLY A 255 18.95 -15.75 -1.58
CA GLY A 255 18.72 -15.83 -3.03
C GLY A 255 17.36 -15.28 -3.51
N CYS A 256 16.39 -15.03 -2.62
CA CYS A 256 15.09 -14.50 -3.03
C CYS A 256 15.15 -13.05 -3.50
N GLU A 257 16.02 -12.21 -2.91
CA GLU A 257 16.21 -10.82 -3.37
C GLU A 257 16.74 -10.77 -4.81
N GLU A 258 17.77 -11.55 -5.13
CA GLU A 258 18.31 -11.67 -6.49
C GLU A 258 17.24 -12.18 -7.47
N MET A 259 16.53 -13.24 -7.11
CA MET A 259 15.41 -13.78 -7.90
C MET A 259 14.35 -12.72 -8.18
N PHE A 260 13.95 -11.95 -7.16
CA PHE A 260 12.96 -10.89 -7.29
C PHE A 260 13.43 -9.82 -8.28
N TRP A 261 14.64 -9.29 -8.11
CA TRP A 261 15.14 -8.21 -8.97
C TRP A 261 15.44 -8.66 -10.39
N GLU A 262 15.85 -9.91 -10.62
CA GLU A 262 16.00 -10.47 -11.96
C GLU A 262 14.66 -10.56 -12.71
N VAL A 263 13.57 -10.93 -12.03
CA VAL A 263 12.21 -10.86 -12.62
C VAL A 263 11.85 -9.42 -12.97
N MET A 264 12.08 -8.48 -12.07
CA MET A 264 11.77 -7.05 -12.30
C MET A 264 12.59 -6.46 -13.46
N LYS A 265 13.86 -6.86 -13.59
CA LYS A 265 14.75 -6.46 -14.68
C LYS A 265 14.30 -7.03 -16.02
N ARG A 266 13.92 -8.31 -16.04
CA ARG A 266 13.40 -8.99 -17.24
C ARG A 266 12.08 -8.40 -17.70
N ARG A 267 11.21 -8.00 -16.77
CA ARG A 267 9.86 -7.44 -17.01
C ARG A 267 9.80 -5.92 -16.91
N LYS A 268 10.91 -5.25 -17.23
CA LYS A 268 11.07 -3.80 -17.11
C LYS A 268 9.96 -3.02 -17.82
N GLY A 269 9.49 -3.49 -18.99
CA GLY A 269 8.44 -2.84 -19.76
C GLY A 269 7.14 -2.76 -18.98
N ALA A 270 6.65 -3.91 -18.50
CA ALA A 270 5.45 -3.97 -17.68
C ALA A 270 5.57 -3.17 -16.39
N ILE A 271 6.71 -3.25 -15.69
CA ILE A 271 6.93 -2.48 -14.45
C ILE A 271 6.84 -0.98 -14.71
N CYS A 272 7.46 -0.47 -15.77
CA CYS A 272 7.38 0.94 -16.12
C CYS A 272 5.95 1.37 -16.48
N TYR A 273 5.22 0.54 -17.23
CA TYR A 273 3.81 0.77 -17.54
C TYR A 273 2.97 0.87 -16.26
N LEU A 274 3.12 -0.10 -15.34
CA LEU A 274 2.38 -0.12 -14.07
C LEU A 274 2.66 1.13 -13.25
N ILE A 275 3.91 1.58 -13.18
CA ILE A 275 4.30 2.80 -12.45
C ILE A 275 3.61 4.01 -13.04
N VAL A 276 3.70 4.23 -14.36
CA VAL A 276 3.13 5.42 -15.00
C VAL A 276 1.60 5.43 -14.91
N ARG A 277 0.96 4.25 -14.92
CA ARG A 277 -0.50 4.15 -14.96
C ARG A 277 -1.18 4.11 -13.59
N TYR A 278 -0.56 3.45 -12.61
CA TYR A 278 -1.23 3.09 -11.35
C TYR A 278 -0.54 3.59 -10.09
N ALA A 279 0.69 4.10 -10.16
CA ALA A 279 1.34 4.67 -8.97
C ALA A 279 0.54 5.87 -8.45
N LYS A 280 0.26 5.90 -7.14
CA LYS A 280 -0.40 7.04 -6.50
C LYS A 280 0.59 7.82 -5.63
N ARG A 281 0.38 9.12 -5.52
CA ARG A 281 1.16 10.02 -4.64
C ARG A 281 1.13 9.59 -3.16
N SER A 282 0.05 8.97 -2.71
CA SER A 282 -0.10 8.46 -1.34
C SER A 282 0.79 7.26 -1.00
N ASP A 283 1.30 6.56 -2.00
CA ASP A 283 1.98 5.30 -1.79
C ASP A 283 3.51 5.51 -1.67
N ASP A 284 4.16 4.70 -0.84
CA ASP A 284 5.61 4.71 -0.75
C ASP A 284 6.25 3.87 -1.87
N HIS A 285 6.79 4.56 -2.87
CA HIS A 285 7.48 3.97 -4.04
C HIS A 285 9.00 3.91 -3.91
N LYS A 286 9.57 4.27 -2.74
CA LYS A 286 11.04 4.37 -2.56
C LYS A 286 11.76 3.05 -2.82
N TRP A 287 11.08 1.92 -2.57
CA TRP A 287 11.63 0.58 -2.75
C TRP A 287 12.03 0.29 -4.21
N ILE A 288 11.32 0.84 -5.21
CA ILE A 288 11.64 0.65 -6.63
C ILE A 288 12.82 1.53 -7.06
N LEU A 289 12.92 2.73 -6.48
CA LEU A 289 13.94 3.72 -6.85
C LEU A 289 15.37 3.28 -6.49
N GLN A 290 15.52 2.31 -5.58
CA GLN A 290 16.81 1.74 -5.20
C GLN A 290 17.49 1.01 -6.38
N TYR A 291 16.71 0.42 -7.29
CA TYR A 291 17.22 -0.39 -8.40
C TYR A 291 16.93 0.26 -9.75
N LYS A 292 17.76 1.24 -10.12
CA LYS A 292 17.57 2.06 -11.35
C LYS A 292 17.48 1.25 -12.64
N GLU A 293 18.00 0.03 -12.68
CA GLU A 293 17.97 -0.84 -13.86
C GLU A 293 16.55 -1.28 -14.23
N VAL A 294 15.65 -1.42 -13.25
CA VAL A 294 14.27 -1.91 -13.46
C VAL A 294 13.29 -0.82 -13.91
N THR A 295 13.76 0.42 -14.02
CA THR A 295 12.94 1.58 -14.44
C THR A 295 13.51 2.27 -15.68
N ASN A 296 12.65 2.93 -16.45
CA ASN A 296 13.02 3.79 -17.57
C ASN A 296 12.94 5.27 -17.17
N PHE A 297 13.28 6.17 -18.10
CA PHE A 297 13.23 7.61 -17.85
C PHE A 297 11.82 8.08 -17.48
N GLU A 298 10.81 7.64 -18.21
CA GLU A 298 9.42 8.07 -18.03
C GLU A 298 8.87 7.67 -16.65
N ALA A 299 9.05 6.41 -16.24
CA ALA A 299 8.65 5.92 -14.93
C ALA A 299 9.36 6.68 -13.80
N ARG A 300 10.66 6.95 -13.94
CA ARG A 300 11.41 7.75 -12.95
C ARG A 300 10.93 9.19 -12.89
N ARG A 301 10.65 9.81 -14.04
CA ARG A 301 10.07 11.16 -14.11
C ARG A 301 8.70 11.18 -13.43
N HIS A 302 7.85 10.20 -13.70
CA HIS A 302 6.53 10.08 -13.09
C HIS A 302 6.64 9.97 -11.56
N LEU A 303 7.47 9.06 -11.04
CA LEU A 303 7.71 8.92 -9.61
C LEU A 303 8.26 10.20 -8.97
N ALA A 304 9.20 10.88 -9.64
CA ALA A 304 9.74 12.16 -9.16
C ALA A 304 8.64 13.23 -9.07
N MET A 305 7.74 13.32 -10.06
CA MET A 305 6.61 14.25 -10.03
C MET A 305 5.61 13.92 -8.92
N MET A 306 5.42 12.64 -8.58
CA MET A 306 4.59 12.24 -7.44
C MET A 306 5.20 12.64 -6.09
N MET A 307 6.54 12.72 -5.98
CA MET A 307 7.22 13.16 -4.77
C MET A 307 7.19 14.68 -4.55
N LEU A 308 6.86 15.46 -5.59
CA LEU A 308 6.68 16.90 -5.49
C LEU A 308 5.30 17.25 -4.92
N PRO A 309 5.17 18.35 -4.16
CA PRO A 309 3.89 18.86 -3.68
C PRO A 309 2.90 19.06 -4.84
N GLU A 310 1.60 18.92 -4.56
CA GLU A 310 0.58 19.39 -5.49
C GLU A 310 0.69 20.91 -5.60
N VAL A 311 0.86 21.39 -6.84
CA VAL A 311 0.67 22.80 -7.13
C VAL A 311 -0.83 23.03 -7.06
N LYS A 312 -1.27 23.92 -6.17
CA LYS A 312 -2.66 24.33 -6.12
C LYS A 312 -2.91 25.27 -7.30
N ASP A 313 -4.01 25.09 -8.01
CA ASP A 313 -4.43 25.99 -9.11
C ASP A 313 -5.08 27.30 -8.60
N GLU A 314 -4.85 27.66 -7.34
CA GLU A 314 -5.36 28.89 -6.72
C GLU A 314 -4.50 30.07 -7.19
N TYR A 315 -5.00 30.80 -8.18
CA TYR A 315 -4.30 31.96 -8.78
C TYR A 315 -3.99 33.08 -7.77
N ASP A 316 -4.71 33.15 -6.66
CA ASP A 316 -4.58 34.20 -5.64
C ASP A 316 -3.27 34.10 -4.82
N ASP A 317 -2.57 32.96 -4.88
CA ASP A 317 -1.35 32.69 -4.10
C ASP A 317 -0.05 32.70 -4.95
N LEU A 318 -0.13 33.06 -6.24
CA LEU A 318 1.04 33.04 -7.14
C LEU A 318 2.05 34.14 -6.79
N HIS A 319 3.35 33.82 -6.92
CA HIS A 319 4.41 34.83 -6.81
C HIS A 319 4.43 35.73 -8.04
N GLU A 320 4.00 36.97 -7.89
CA GLU A 320 3.93 37.95 -8.97
C GLU A 320 5.31 38.54 -9.30
N MET A 321 5.62 38.61 -10.59
CA MET A 321 6.87 39.10 -11.12
C MET A 321 6.61 40.04 -12.31
N LEU A 322 6.99 41.30 -12.16
CA LEU A 322 6.90 42.30 -13.22
C LEU A 322 8.29 42.76 -13.64
N ILE A 323 8.74 42.32 -14.81
CA ILE A 323 10.15 42.42 -15.25
C ILE A 323 10.30 43.30 -16.50
N ASP A 324 11.32 44.17 -16.51
CA ASP A 324 11.81 44.82 -17.74
C ASP A 324 12.67 43.84 -18.55
N ARG A 325 12.33 43.60 -19.82
CA ARG A 325 13.13 42.77 -20.74
C ARG A 325 14.60 43.21 -20.80
N SER A 326 14.86 44.51 -20.71
CA SER A 326 16.21 45.09 -20.78
C SER A 326 17.07 44.73 -19.57
N HIS A 327 16.43 44.42 -18.44
CA HIS A 327 17.07 44.10 -17.16
C HIS A 327 16.71 42.69 -16.68
N LEU A 328 16.36 41.79 -17.63
CA LEU A 328 15.76 40.47 -17.38
C LEU A 328 16.43 39.71 -16.23
N LEU A 329 17.74 39.50 -16.29
CA LEU A 329 18.44 38.65 -15.32
C LEU A 329 18.51 39.30 -13.93
N ALA A 330 18.79 40.60 -13.87
CA ALA A 330 18.92 41.33 -12.61
C ALA A 330 17.58 41.42 -11.87
N GLU A 331 16.51 41.81 -12.57
CA GLU A 331 15.18 41.90 -11.97
C GLU A 331 14.63 40.50 -11.62
N SER A 332 14.83 39.49 -12.48
CA SER A 332 14.48 38.10 -12.16
C SER A 332 15.16 37.61 -10.88
N PHE A 333 16.45 37.91 -10.72
CA PHE A 333 17.19 37.56 -9.50
C PHE A 333 16.60 38.25 -8.28
N GLU A 334 16.27 39.55 -8.34
CA GLU A 334 15.69 40.25 -7.20
C GLU A 334 14.36 39.67 -6.75
N TYR A 335 13.46 39.33 -7.69
CA TYR A 335 12.16 38.73 -7.36
C TYR A 335 12.32 37.34 -6.76
N ILE A 336 13.16 36.47 -7.34
CA ILE A 336 13.33 35.08 -6.88
C ILE A 336 14.13 35.01 -5.58
N ALA A 337 15.19 35.82 -5.42
CA ALA A 337 16.05 35.79 -4.23
C ALA A 337 15.36 36.30 -2.96
N ARG A 338 14.29 37.10 -3.10
CA ARG A 338 13.49 37.62 -1.99
C ARG A 338 12.25 36.76 -1.70
N ALA A 339 11.88 35.86 -2.60
CA ALA A 339 10.74 34.97 -2.41
C ALA A 339 11.07 33.88 -1.40
N ASP A 340 10.13 33.57 -0.53
CA ASP A 340 10.22 32.40 0.33
C ASP A 340 9.87 31.10 -0.43
N ALA A 341 10.19 29.97 0.18
CA ALA A 341 9.99 28.67 -0.45
C ALA A 341 8.52 28.29 -0.66
N GLU A 342 7.59 28.81 0.14
CA GLU A 342 6.15 28.54 -0.02
C GLU A 342 5.58 29.33 -1.19
N SER A 343 5.93 30.61 -1.29
CA SER A 343 5.55 31.48 -2.40
C SER A 343 6.03 30.93 -3.76
N LEU A 344 7.29 30.47 -3.86
CA LEU A 344 7.79 29.84 -5.09
C LEU A 344 7.11 28.50 -5.43
N ARG A 345 6.58 27.78 -4.44
CA ARG A 345 5.87 26.51 -4.64
C ARG A 345 4.41 26.70 -5.05
N ALA A 346 3.81 27.83 -4.70
CA ALA A 346 2.46 28.19 -5.14
C ALA A 346 2.38 28.41 -6.66
N GLY A 347 3.49 28.80 -7.28
CA GLY A 347 3.63 29.04 -8.71
C GLY A 347 4.05 30.48 -9.00
N LEU A 348 4.32 30.78 -10.27
CA LEU A 348 4.80 32.09 -10.70
C LEU A 348 3.76 32.75 -11.61
N PHE A 349 3.44 34.01 -11.34
CA PHE A 349 2.70 34.88 -12.26
C PHE A 349 3.69 35.90 -12.84
N MET A 350 3.89 35.88 -14.16
CA MET A 350 4.96 36.66 -14.82
C MET A 350 4.38 37.59 -15.88
N GLU A 351 4.77 38.86 -15.82
CA GLU A 351 4.46 39.89 -16.81
C GLU A 351 5.73 40.68 -17.20
N PHE A 352 5.83 41.06 -18.48
CA PHE A 352 6.84 42.02 -18.94
C PHE A 352 6.30 43.44 -18.88
N LYS A 353 7.13 44.37 -18.39
CA LYS A 353 6.76 45.79 -18.31
C LYS A 353 6.45 46.34 -19.69
N ASN A 354 5.34 47.08 -19.80
CA ASN A 354 4.84 47.71 -21.02
C ASN A 354 4.38 46.73 -22.12
N GLU A 355 4.07 45.48 -21.76
CA GLU A 355 3.50 44.50 -22.67
C GLU A 355 2.11 44.07 -22.18
N GLU A 356 1.19 43.85 -23.12
CA GLU A 356 -0.17 43.40 -22.82
C GLU A 356 -0.28 41.88 -22.67
N ALA A 357 0.78 41.14 -23.00
CA ALA A 357 0.77 39.68 -22.97
C ALA A 357 0.82 39.16 -21.53
N THR A 358 -0.12 38.27 -21.18
CA THR A 358 -0.19 37.62 -19.87
C THR A 358 -0.42 36.11 -20.02
N GLY A 359 -0.27 35.37 -18.91
CA GLY A 359 -0.63 33.95 -18.81
C GLY A 359 0.53 32.95 -19.06
N PRO A 360 0.23 31.64 -19.15
CA PRO A 360 1.25 30.58 -19.12
C PRO A 360 2.29 30.62 -20.26
N GLY A 361 1.96 31.27 -21.38
CA GLY A 361 2.91 31.46 -22.49
C GLY A 361 4.06 32.40 -22.11
N VAL A 362 3.74 33.45 -21.37
CA VAL A 362 4.68 34.50 -20.93
C VAL A 362 5.67 33.93 -19.90
N LEU A 363 5.18 33.08 -18.98
CA LEU A 363 6.04 32.35 -18.05
C LEU A 363 7.03 31.40 -18.77
N ARG A 364 6.58 30.69 -19.82
CA ARG A 364 7.46 29.83 -20.63
C ARG A 364 8.54 30.64 -21.37
N GLU A 365 8.17 31.79 -21.93
CA GLU A 365 9.11 32.70 -22.58
C GLU A 365 10.14 33.22 -21.57
N TRP A 366 9.71 33.63 -20.38
CA TRP A 366 10.61 34.05 -19.31
C TRP A 366 11.62 32.98 -18.93
N PHE A 367 11.19 31.74 -18.69
CA PHE A 367 12.10 30.63 -18.39
C PHE A 367 13.13 30.44 -19.51
N PHE A 368 12.70 30.54 -20.77
CA PHE A 368 13.62 30.42 -21.92
C PHE A 368 14.67 31.52 -21.92
N LEU A 369 14.27 32.79 -21.77
CA LEU A 369 15.17 33.93 -21.81
C LEU A 369 16.12 33.97 -20.61
N VAL A 370 15.63 33.67 -19.40
CA VAL A 370 16.48 33.63 -18.19
C VAL A 370 17.50 32.51 -18.28
N CYS A 371 17.12 31.32 -18.76
CA CYS A 371 18.09 30.24 -19.00
C CYS A 371 19.20 30.67 -19.96
N GLN A 372 18.86 31.36 -21.06
CA GLN A 372 19.87 31.91 -21.98
C GLN A 372 20.78 32.94 -21.31
N ALA A 373 20.22 33.84 -20.51
CA ALA A 373 20.96 34.90 -19.85
C ALA A 373 21.92 34.38 -18.77
N ILE A 374 21.57 33.31 -18.04
CA ILE A 374 22.41 32.67 -17.00
C ILE A 374 23.68 32.04 -17.60
N PHE A 375 23.58 31.46 -18.80
CA PHE A 375 24.72 30.86 -19.50
C PHE A 375 25.45 31.83 -20.42
N ASN A 376 25.06 33.12 -20.45
CA ASN A 376 25.78 34.13 -21.21
C ASN A 376 27.13 34.44 -20.51
N PRO A 377 28.28 34.27 -21.19
CA PRO A 377 29.60 34.56 -20.64
C PRO A 377 29.77 36.00 -20.15
N GLU A 378 29.01 36.96 -20.69
CA GLU A 378 29.05 38.37 -20.28
C GLU A 378 28.40 38.63 -18.91
N ASN A 379 27.57 37.69 -18.43
CA ASN A 379 26.80 37.79 -17.19
C ASN A 379 27.37 36.92 -16.03
N ALA A 380 28.53 36.28 -16.23
CA ALA A 380 28.88 34.95 -15.71
C ALA A 380 28.84 34.69 -14.18
N PRO A 381 28.07 33.66 -13.78
CA PRO A 381 28.41 32.75 -12.68
C PRO A 381 28.81 31.33 -13.14
N LEU A 382 28.67 30.96 -14.42
CA LEU A 382 28.99 29.61 -14.94
C LEU A 382 29.76 29.67 -16.28
N CYS A 383 30.68 28.72 -16.50
CA CYS A 383 31.45 28.57 -17.75
C CYS A 383 31.39 27.13 -18.27
N SER A 384 31.53 26.95 -19.58
CA SER A 384 31.59 25.62 -20.23
C SER A 384 32.82 24.83 -19.78
N LEU A 385 32.64 23.54 -19.48
CA LEU A 385 33.77 22.62 -19.27
C LEU A 385 34.48 22.33 -20.61
N PRO A 386 35.83 22.27 -20.62
CA PRO A 386 36.63 22.09 -21.83
C PRO A 386 36.50 20.70 -22.47
#